data_AF-A0A0C9UGQ4-F1
#
_entry.id   AF-A0A0C9UGQ4-F1
#
_cell.length_a   1.000
_cell.length_b   1.000
_cell.length_c   1.000
_cell.angle_alpha   90.00
_cell.angle_beta   90.00
_cell.angle_gamma   90.00
#
_symmetry.space_group_name_H-M   'P 1'
#
loop_
_entity.id
_entity.type
_entity.pdbx_description
1 polymer ?
#
loop_
_entity_poly.entity_id
_entity_poly.type
_entity_poly.pdbx_seq_one_letter_code
_entity_poly.pdbx_strand_id
1 'polypeptide(L)'
;MPWEVGSRTAIKQIVLTGAGYENFANEHLGSAINCGIVALIAEDKDIMENAAEINPESWPYIQGSSTPSPTSSNCIGLGFIRGVDPNRHVLQLITPVPLDKILLLVLRALSGRKYFTHRWEAVMPRLLEV
;
A
#
# COMPACT_ATOMS: atom_id res chain seq x y z
N MET A 1 15.61 -6.27 -6.50
CA MET A 1 15.67 -5.13 -5.56
C MET A 1 14.27 -4.87 -5.01
N PRO A 2 14.11 -4.52 -3.73
CA PRO A 2 12.80 -4.22 -3.15
C PRO A 2 12.20 -2.92 -3.72
N TRP A 3 10.87 -2.87 -3.78
CA TRP A 3 10.10 -1.68 -4.16
C TRP A 3 10.01 -0.72 -2.98
N GLU A 4 10.29 0.56 -3.22
CA GLU A 4 10.01 1.62 -2.26
C GLU A 4 8.59 2.14 -2.49
N VAL A 5 7.70 1.96 -1.51
CA VAL A 5 6.28 2.27 -1.61
C VAL A 5 5.91 3.32 -0.57
N GLY A 6 5.58 4.52 -1.03
CA GLY A 6 5.01 5.55 -0.16
C GLY A 6 3.58 5.18 0.21
N SER A 7 3.28 5.03 1.49
CA SER A 7 1.98 4.52 1.92
C SER A 7 0.82 5.41 1.47
N ARG A 8 0.90 6.73 1.58
CA ARG A 8 -0.20 7.63 1.19
C ARG A 8 -0.34 7.87 -0.31
N THR A 9 0.75 7.73 -1.06
CA THR A 9 0.72 7.91 -2.51
C THR A 9 0.21 6.66 -3.20
N ALA A 10 0.61 5.48 -2.73
CA ALA A 10 0.35 4.22 -3.40
C ALA A 10 -0.73 3.34 -2.75
N ILE A 11 -1.04 3.52 -1.45
CA ILE A 11 -1.94 2.65 -0.69
C ILE A 11 -3.18 3.44 -0.25
N LYS A 12 -4.35 2.94 -0.61
CA LYS A 12 -5.65 3.50 -0.17
C LYS A 12 -5.85 3.27 1.33
N GLN A 13 -5.68 2.03 1.76
CA GLN A 13 -5.89 1.62 3.14
C GLN A 13 -5.04 0.38 3.46
N ILE A 14 -4.55 0.33 4.69
CA ILE A 14 -3.97 -0.86 5.31
C ILE A 14 -5.05 -1.44 6.22
N VAL A 15 -5.31 -2.74 6.05
CA VAL A 15 -6.20 -3.51 6.92
C VAL A 15 -5.37 -4.61 7.54
N LEU A 16 -5.36 -4.68 8.88
CA LEU A 16 -4.78 -5.81 9.59
C LEU A 16 -5.79 -6.94 9.65
N THR A 17 -5.32 -8.18 9.65
CA THR A 17 -6.14 -9.38 9.74
C THR A 17 -5.39 -10.45 10.54
N GLY A 18 -6.11 -11.34 11.22
CA GLY A 18 -5.51 -12.38 12.09
C GLY A 18 -6.22 -12.46 13.44
N ALA A 19 -5.56 -12.95 14.47
CA ALA A 19 -6.06 -12.87 15.84
C ALA A 19 -5.26 -11.82 16.62
N GLY A 20 -5.91 -10.95 17.40
CA GLY A 20 -5.26 -9.95 18.25
C GLY A 20 -4.81 -8.68 17.52
N TYR A 21 -5.25 -8.46 16.29
CA TYR A 21 -4.91 -7.27 15.50
C TYR A 21 -5.83 -6.07 15.79
N GLU A 22 -6.97 -6.31 16.44
CA GLU A 22 -8.02 -5.34 16.72
C GLU A 22 -7.59 -4.19 17.65
N ASN A 23 -6.50 -4.36 18.40
CA ASN A 23 -6.04 -3.43 19.42
C ASN A 23 -4.77 -2.67 19.05
N PHE A 24 -4.39 -2.66 17.78
CA PHE A 24 -3.16 -1.99 17.35
C PHE A 24 -3.40 -0.51 17.04
N ALA A 25 -2.74 0.37 17.80
CA ALA A 25 -2.77 1.82 17.57
C ALA A 25 -1.96 2.20 16.31
N ASN A 26 -2.39 3.26 15.62
CA ASN A 26 -1.76 3.70 14.36
C ASN A 26 -0.28 4.05 14.52
N GLU A 27 0.10 4.66 15.66
CA GLU A 27 1.48 5.02 16.01
C GLU A 27 2.44 3.82 16.06
N HIS A 28 1.94 2.62 16.35
CA HIS A 28 2.77 1.42 16.38
C HIS A 28 2.77 0.67 15.04
N LEU A 29 1.84 0.99 14.12
CA LEU A 29 1.54 0.17 12.95
C LEU A 29 2.80 -0.16 12.13
N GLY A 30 3.68 0.81 11.92
CA GLY A 30 4.92 0.62 11.17
C GLY A 30 5.79 -0.52 11.72
N SER A 31 5.87 -0.64 13.06
CA SER A 31 6.59 -1.73 13.71
C SER A 31 5.86 -3.08 13.59
N ALA A 32 4.53 -3.09 13.65
CA ALA A 32 3.75 -4.33 13.52
C ALA A 32 3.80 -4.96 12.14
N ILE A 33 3.80 -4.13 11.09
CA ILE A 33 3.79 -4.62 9.70
C ILE A 33 5.19 -4.89 9.16
N ASN A 34 6.23 -4.46 9.88
CA ASN A 34 7.61 -4.73 9.51
C ASN A 34 7.87 -6.24 9.54
N CYS A 35 8.51 -6.78 8.51
CA CYS A 35 8.68 -8.21 8.30
C CYS A 35 7.35 -8.99 8.16
N GLY A 36 6.24 -8.32 7.84
CA GLY A 36 4.94 -8.92 7.64
C GLY A 36 4.70 -9.43 6.21
N ILE A 37 3.90 -10.48 6.09
CA ILE A 37 3.30 -10.91 4.82
C ILE A 37 2.02 -10.12 4.60
N VAL A 38 1.84 -9.57 3.42
CA VAL A 38 0.68 -8.76 3.04
C VAL A 38 0.01 -9.30 1.80
N ALA A 39 -1.31 -9.14 1.74
CA ALA A 39 -2.07 -9.29 0.50
C ALA A 39 -2.16 -7.93 -0.21
N LEU A 40 -1.92 -7.92 -1.52
CA LEU A 40 -2.13 -6.76 -2.37
C LEU A 40 -3.56 -6.87 -2.91
N ILE A 41 -4.43 -5.94 -2.52
CA ILE A 41 -5.86 -5.97 -2.85
C ILE A 41 -6.18 -4.83 -3.80
N ALA A 42 -6.91 -5.14 -4.87
CA ALA A 42 -7.53 -4.18 -5.76
C ALA A 42 -9.03 -4.16 -5.50
N GLU A 43 -9.62 -2.97 -5.32
CA GLU A 43 -11.07 -2.80 -5.18
C GLU A 43 -11.64 -2.19 -6.47
N ASP A 44 -12.79 -2.70 -6.91
CA ASP A 44 -13.44 -2.25 -8.14
C ASP A 44 -14.22 -0.94 -7.98
N LYS A 45 -14.41 -0.49 -6.73
CA LYS A 45 -15.15 0.73 -6.39
C LYS A 45 -14.35 1.60 -5.44
N ASP A 46 -14.34 2.91 -5.71
CA ASP A 46 -14.04 3.93 -4.71
C ASP A 46 -15.19 4.00 -3.71
N ILE A 47 -15.35 2.96 -2.88
CA ILE A 47 -16.21 3.05 -1.71
C ILE A 47 -15.48 4.01 -0.77
N MET A 48 -15.83 5.30 -0.85
CA MET A 48 -15.55 6.31 0.17
C MET A 48 -16.43 6.01 1.38
N GLU A 49 -16.22 4.87 2.04
CA GLU A 49 -16.78 4.67 3.37
C GLU A 49 -15.78 5.23 4.37
N ASN A 50 -16.13 6.40 4.89
CA ASN A 50 -15.54 7.04 6.06
C ASN A 50 -14.03 7.31 5.95
N ALA A 51 -13.65 8.15 4.99
CA ALA A 51 -12.47 9.00 5.16
C ALA A 51 -12.76 10.03 6.26
N ALA A 52 -12.96 9.58 7.51
CA ALA A 52 -12.70 10.42 8.66
C ALA A 52 -11.28 10.96 8.47
N GLU A 53 -11.10 12.28 8.56
CA GLU A 53 -9.87 13.00 8.23
C GLU A 53 -8.62 12.25 8.72
N ILE A 54 -8.04 11.41 7.84
CA ILE A 54 -6.89 10.60 8.21
C ILE A 54 -5.72 11.58 8.22
N ASN A 55 -5.32 12.02 9.42
CA ASN A 55 -4.18 12.92 9.67
C ASN A 55 -3.08 12.64 8.64
N PRO A 56 -2.69 13.61 7.77
CA PRO A 56 -1.71 13.39 6.70
C PRO A 56 -0.36 12.83 7.20
N GLU A 57 -0.06 12.97 8.49
CA GLU A 57 1.16 12.50 9.14
C GLU A 57 1.03 11.10 9.80
N SER A 58 0.00 10.32 9.47
CA SER A 58 -0.19 8.96 10.03
C SER A 58 -0.16 7.87 8.96
N TRP A 59 -0.26 6.60 9.34
CA TRP A 59 -0.48 5.53 8.36
C TRP A 59 -1.93 5.55 7.85
N PRO A 60 -2.20 5.16 6.58
CA PRO A 60 -3.55 5.01 6.05
C PRO A 60 -4.23 3.76 6.63
N TYR A 61 -4.46 3.76 7.93
CA TYR A 61 -4.94 2.64 8.72
C TYR A 61 -5.95 3.16 9.73
N ILE A 62 -7.12 2.52 9.74
CA ILE A 62 -8.17 2.75 10.72
C ILE A 62 -8.26 1.48 11.57
N GLN A 63 -8.05 1.64 12.87
CA GLN A 63 -8.06 0.51 13.81
C GLN A 63 -9.43 -0.18 13.78
N GLY A 64 -9.41 -1.51 13.72
CA GLY A 64 -10.63 -2.32 13.69
C GLY A 64 -11.42 -2.23 12.37
N SER A 65 -10.82 -1.73 11.29
CA SER A 65 -11.46 -1.75 9.95
C SER A 65 -11.85 -3.17 9.55
N SER A 66 -13.04 -3.32 8.96
CA SER A 66 -13.44 -4.57 8.32
C SER A 66 -12.54 -4.90 7.14
N THR A 67 -12.39 -6.20 6.85
CA THR A 67 -11.69 -6.64 5.64
C THR A 67 -12.45 -6.21 4.38
N PRO A 68 -11.75 -6.00 3.25
CA PRO A 68 -12.39 -5.73 1.96
C PRO A 68 -13.44 -6.79 1.62
N SER A 69 -14.55 -6.36 1.01
CA SER A 69 -15.62 -7.28 0.60
C SER A 69 -15.11 -8.24 -0.48
N PRO A 70 -15.33 -9.56 -0.35
CA PRO A 70 -14.86 -10.54 -1.32
C PRO A 70 -15.56 -10.43 -2.68
N THR A 71 -16.73 -9.75 -2.75
CA THR A 71 -17.49 -9.58 -3.99
C THR A 71 -17.07 -8.34 -4.79
N SER A 72 -16.36 -7.39 -4.17
CA SER A 72 -15.96 -6.12 -4.80
C SER A 72 -14.47 -5.84 -4.69
N SER A 73 -13.68 -6.83 -4.26
CA SER A 73 -12.23 -6.76 -4.16
C SER A 73 -11.60 -8.02 -4.73
N ASN A 74 -10.37 -7.88 -5.22
CA ASN A 74 -9.59 -8.95 -5.79
C ASN A 74 -8.18 -8.94 -5.21
N CYS A 75 -7.73 -10.10 -4.72
CA CYS A 75 -6.34 -10.28 -4.31
C CYS A 75 -5.46 -10.48 -5.54
N ILE A 76 -4.67 -9.48 -5.87
CA ILE A 76 -3.78 -9.52 -7.04
C ILE A 76 -2.49 -10.30 -6.78
N GLY A 77 -2.17 -10.55 -5.50
CA GLY A 77 -1.06 -11.37 -5.07
C GLY A 77 -0.59 -11.03 -3.66
N LEU A 78 0.55 -11.62 -3.28
CA LEU A 78 1.15 -11.43 -1.96
C LEU A 78 2.41 -10.58 -2.05
N GLY A 79 2.82 -10.02 -0.92
CA GLY A 79 4.08 -9.34 -0.75
C GLY A 79 4.65 -9.54 0.65
N PHE A 80 5.91 -9.19 0.80
CA PHE A 80 6.65 -9.21 2.05
C PHE A 80 7.24 -7.83 2.31
N ILE A 81 6.92 -7.23 3.46
CA ILE A 81 7.49 -5.96 3.88
C ILE A 81 8.82 -6.28 4.56
N ARG A 82 9.95 -6.00 3.90
CA ARG A 82 11.28 -6.26 4.50
C ARG A 82 11.78 -5.15 5.42
N GLY A 83 11.13 -4.00 5.39
CA GLY A 83 11.57 -2.81 6.10
C GLY A 83 10.51 -1.72 6.06
N VAL A 84 10.45 -0.92 7.11
CA VAL A 84 9.54 0.21 7.25
C VAL A 84 10.32 1.42 7.74
N ASP A 85 10.11 2.56 7.09
CA ASP A 85 10.52 3.86 7.61
C ASP A 85 9.27 4.55 8.21
N PRO A 86 9.13 4.56 9.55
CA PRO A 86 7.94 5.10 10.20
C PRO A 86 7.85 6.63 10.12
N ASN A 87 8.98 7.33 9.95
CA ASN A 87 8.99 8.80 9.85
C ASN A 87 8.56 9.27 8.47
N ARG A 88 8.93 8.51 7.42
CA ARG A 88 8.55 8.82 6.03
C ARG A 88 7.28 8.09 5.58
N HIS A 89 6.73 7.20 6.41
CA HIS A 89 5.65 6.26 6.07
C HIS A 89 5.90 5.49 4.78
N VAL A 90 7.13 4.99 4.62
CA VAL A 90 7.59 4.26 3.44
C VAL A 90 7.78 2.79 3.77
N LEU A 91 7.35 1.92 2.85
CA LEU A 91 7.51 0.47 2.93
C LEU A 91 8.54 -0.01 1.91
N GLN A 92 9.40 -0.94 2.32
CA GLN A 92 10.24 -1.72 1.41
C GLN A 92 9.54 -3.05 1.11
N LEU A 93 8.87 -3.12 -0.04
CA LEU A 93 8.05 -4.27 -0.44
C LEU A 93 8.80 -5.19 -1.40
N ILE A 94 8.80 -6.48 -1.11
CA ILE A 94 9.21 -7.54 -2.04
C ILE A 94 7.95 -8.28 -2.45
N THR A 95 7.72 -8.45 -3.76
CA THR A 95 6.55 -9.16 -4.25
C THR A 95 6.89 -9.92 -5.54
N PRO A 96 6.36 -11.15 -5.73
CA PRO A 96 6.43 -11.85 -7.00
C PRO A 96 5.41 -11.32 -8.02
N VAL A 97 4.54 -10.37 -7.64
CA VAL A 97 3.55 -9.81 -8.57
C VAL A 97 4.26 -9.11 -9.72
N PRO A 98 3.99 -9.51 -10.98
CA PRO A 98 4.57 -8.87 -12.16
C PRO A 98 4.32 -7.36 -12.21
N LEU A 99 5.32 -6.63 -12.70
CA LEU A 99 5.31 -5.16 -12.69
C LEU A 99 4.14 -4.57 -13.51
N ASP A 100 3.78 -5.19 -14.62
CA ASP A 100 2.64 -4.81 -15.46
C ASP A 100 1.32 -4.82 -14.66
N LYS A 101 1.13 -5.78 -13.75
CA LYS A 101 -0.04 -5.82 -12.88
C LYS A 101 -0.03 -4.71 -11.83
N ILE A 102 1.14 -4.41 -11.26
CA ILE A 102 1.30 -3.32 -10.28
C ILE A 102 1.08 -1.96 -10.95
N LEU A 103 1.68 -1.74 -12.12
CA LEU A 103 1.52 -0.51 -12.90
C LEU A 103 0.08 -0.27 -13.32
N LEU A 104 -0.65 -1.33 -13.71
CA LEU A 104 -2.07 -1.21 -14.03
C LEU A 104 -2.87 -0.69 -12.83
N LEU A 105 -2.56 -1.13 -11.61
CA LEU A 105 -3.21 -0.63 -10.40
C LEU A 105 -2.85 0.83 -10.11
N VAL A 106 -1.58 1.20 -10.26
CA VAL A 106 -1.14 2.59 -10.10
C VAL A 106 -1.83 3.50 -11.11
N LEU A 107 -1.90 3.09 -12.38
CA LEU A 107 -2.58 3.85 -13.43
C LEU A 107 -4.09 3.98 -13.17
N ARG A 108 -4.74 2.90 -12.69
CA ARG A 108 -6.15 2.95 -12.26
C ARG A 108 -6.35 3.93 -11.11
N ALA A 109 -5.49 3.88 -10.09
CA ALA A 109 -5.54 4.80 -8.95
C ALA A 109 -5.29 6.26 -9.35
N LEU A 110 -4.42 6.51 -10.34
CA LEU A 110 -4.18 7.84 -10.89
C LEU A 110 -5.34 8.32 -11.79
N SER A 111 -6.02 7.42 -12.51
CA SER A 111 -7.16 7.77 -13.36
C SER A 111 -8.40 8.20 -12.59
N GLY A 112 -8.56 7.73 -11.34
CA GLY A 112 -9.63 8.16 -10.42
C GLY A 112 -9.35 9.48 -9.69
N ARG A 113 -8.08 9.93 -9.63
CA ARG A 113 -7.72 11.24 -9.04
C ARG A 113 -7.61 12.27 -10.16
N LYS A 114 -8.52 13.25 -10.19
CA LYS A 114 -8.38 14.43 -11.07
C LYS A 114 -7.04 15.12 -10.80
N TYR A 115 -6.09 14.92 -11.71
CA TYR A 115 -4.82 15.62 -11.90
C TYR A 115 -3.93 15.79 -10.66
N PHE A 116 -2.91 14.94 -10.52
CA PHE A 116 -1.62 15.35 -9.95
C PHE A 116 -0.49 14.61 -10.69
N THR A 117 0.10 15.30 -11.67
CA THR A 117 1.31 14.88 -12.34
C THR A 117 2.49 15.17 -11.41
N HIS A 118 3.05 14.16 -10.75
CA HIS A 118 4.45 14.21 -10.37
C HIS A 118 5.18 13.10 -11.13
N ARG A 119 6.11 13.58 -11.96
CA ARG A 119 7.12 12.85 -12.71
C ARG A 119 7.69 11.72 -11.84
N TRP A 120 7.35 10.48 -12.13
CA TRP A 120 8.14 9.34 -11.67
C TRP A 120 9.38 9.29 -12.55
N GLU A 121 10.49 9.88 -12.08
CA GLU A 121 11.79 9.42 -12.56
C GLU A 121 11.95 8.01 -12.00
N ALA A 122 11.58 7.02 -12.82
CA ALA A 122 12.11 5.69 -12.66
C ALA A 122 13.62 5.84 -12.64
N VAL A 123 14.25 5.63 -11.48
CA VAL A 123 15.67 5.33 -11.41
C VAL A 123 15.83 4.00 -12.15
N MET A 124 16.00 4.11 -13.46
CA MET A 124 16.46 3.05 -14.33
C MET A 124 17.70 2.45 -13.66
N PRO A 125 17.76 1.13 -13.40
CA PRO A 125 19.05 0.52 -13.15
C PRO A 125 19.89 0.79 -14.40
N ARG A 126 21.03 1.45 -14.24
CA ARG A 126 22.03 1.63 -15.31
C ARG A 126 22.29 0.27 -15.94
N LEU A 127 21.75 0.05 -17.14
CA LEU A 127 22.38 -0.80 -18.13
C LEU A 127 23.55 0.01 -18.69
N LEU A 128 24.72 -0.17 -18.10
CA LEU A 128 26.00 0.15 -18.72
C LEU A 128 26.95 -1.03 -18.40
N GLU A 129 27.07 -1.88 -19.41
CA GLU A 129 28.29 -2.50 -19.92
C GLU A 129 29.36 -2.96 -18.91
N VAL A 130 29.52 -4.28 -18.84
CA VAL A 130 30.83 -4.94 -18.99
C VAL A 130 30.66 -6.10 -19.96
#